data_AF-A0A7J6W8G7-F1
#
_entry.id   AF-A0A7J6W8G7-F1
#
_cell.length_a   1.000
_cell.length_b   1.000
_cell.length_c   1.000
_cell.angle_alpha   90.00
_cell.angle_beta   90.00
_cell.angle_gamma   90.00
#
_symmetry.space_group_name_H-M   'P 1'
#
loop_
_entity.id
_entity.type
_entity.pdbx_description
1 polymer ?
#
loop_
_entity_poly.entity_id
_entity_poly.type
_entity_poly.pdbx_seq_one_letter_code
_entity_poly.pdbx_strand_id
1 'polypeptide(L)'
;MIMSHLLAALALSPSISADYPRAIFHHIQYPSIFASNNMIRCLAKSDSPRDSLVLYATIRRNRIDQVNNYTFPFLLQACSKALGIREGTQVHTHIVKFGFIQDIYIRNVLVHFYSMCRETENARRVFDENTQFRDIVTWNAILASYARDAQIDDVKQLFDEMPERDIISWSTLIMGYVQGGQLEKGLECFRDMREKGLIPNEAILVTALSASAQLGLLGHGQLVHSTIRSLNFPMSVTLGASLVDMYAKCGSIDLARHIFNEMPQRDVCSWNVMICGLATHGLGREALDLFERFRNEGFSPVNVTFVGVLNSCSRIGLVEEGRHYYKLMTEIYKIKPEMEHYGCMVDLLGRAGFVREALELIEKMEGQTDPVLWATLLGACKVHGLVDLGQTIGNKLIELDPTHDGNYVLLGNIYAKARRWESVVKVRRLMVDRCANKVAGLSLIEAQGKVHRFIAGDREHQRSAEIYNMLKVIESRLAEAGYSPDISPVLHDIGEEEKEIAIRAHSERLAVAFGLMVTKLGVCIRIVKNLRVCEDCHEVLKMISKVFCRTIVVRDGSRFHHFNEGSCSCLDYW
;
A
#
# COMPACT_ATOMS: atom_id res chain seq x y z
N MET A 1 0.71 -52.72 -15.31
CA MET A 1 -0.60 -52.23 -14.83
C MET A 1 -0.50 -51.60 -13.44
N ILE A 2 0.01 -52.31 -12.42
CA ILE A 2 0.15 -51.79 -11.04
C ILE A 2 1.05 -50.54 -10.97
N MET A 3 2.23 -50.58 -11.60
CA MET A 3 3.16 -49.44 -11.62
C MET A 3 2.58 -48.17 -12.25
N SER A 4 1.71 -48.31 -13.26
CA SER A 4 1.05 -47.17 -13.90
C SER A 4 0.01 -46.50 -12.99
N HIS A 5 -0.66 -47.28 -12.15
CA HIS A 5 -1.60 -46.75 -11.14
C HIS A 5 -0.85 -46.13 -9.96
N LEU A 6 0.31 -46.66 -9.59
CA LEU A 6 1.19 -46.04 -8.60
C LEU A 6 1.64 -44.65 -9.05
N LEU A 7 2.02 -44.49 -10.33
CA LEU A 7 2.31 -43.17 -10.90
C LEU A 7 1.10 -42.23 -10.86
N ALA A 8 -0.12 -42.73 -11.09
CA ALA A 8 -1.33 -41.92 -10.99
C ALA A 8 -1.58 -41.44 -9.55
N ALA A 9 -1.39 -42.31 -8.55
CA ALA A 9 -1.50 -41.94 -7.14
C ALA A 9 -0.45 -40.88 -6.76
N LEU A 10 0.80 -41.06 -7.20
CA LEU A 10 1.86 -40.07 -7.01
C LEU A 10 1.49 -38.74 -7.68
N ALA A 11 0.96 -38.76 -8.89
CA ALA A 11 0.59 -37.55 -9.62
C ALA A 11 -0.52 -36.73 -8.94
N LEU A 12 -1.26 -37.30 -7.98
CA LEU A 12 -2.23 -36.59 -7.16
C LEU A 12 -1.59 -35.82 -6.00
N SER A 13 -0.36 -36.16 -5.60
CA SER A 13 0.35 -35.42 -4.56
C SER A 13 0.58 -33.95 -4.96
N PRO A 14 0.44 -33.00 -4.01
CA PRO A 14 0.70 -31.58 -4.27
C PRO A 14 2.20 -31.26 -4.41
N SER A 15 3.09 -32.04 -3.80
CA SER A 15 4.56 -31.90 -3.93
C SER A 15 5.21 -33.27 -3.97
N ILE A 16 6.07 -33.51 -4.96
CA ILE A 16 6.77 -34.78 -5.17
C ILE A 16 8.15 -34.54 -5.77
N SER A 17 9.17 -35.17 -5.20
CA SER A 17 10.48 -35.31 -5.87
C SER A 17 10.32 -36.19 -7.10
N ALA A 18 10.93 -35.77 -8.21
CA ALA A 18 10.85 -36.48 -9.48
C ALA A 18 11.54 -37.87 -9.46
N ASP A 19 12.40 -38.14 -8.48
CA ASP A 19 13.29 -39.31 -8.49
C ASP A 19 12.52 -40.63 -8.35
N TYR A 20 11.55 -40.68 -7.44
CA TYR A 20 10.76 -41.89 -7.20
C TYR A 20 9.81 -42.23 -8.36
N PRO A 21 9.01 -41.27 -8.90
CA PRO A 21 8.28 -41.48 -10.15
C PRO A 21 9.16 -41.92 -11.33
N ARG A 22 10.37 -41.34 -11.47
CA ARG A 22 11.32 -41.73 -12.53
C ARG A 22 11.75 -43.18 -12.40
N ALA A 23 12.13 -43.60 -11.21
CA ALA A 23 12.52 -44.98 -10.95
C ALA A 23 11.41 -45.96 -11.35
N ILE A 24 10.16 -45.68 -10.96
CA ILE A 24 8.99 -46.49 -11.33
C ILE A 24 8.82 -46.52 -12.85
N PHE A 25 8.90 -45.36 -13.52
CA PHE A 25 8.69 -45.27 -14.96
C PHE A 25 9.75 -46.05 -15.76
N HIS A 26 11.02 -46.04 -15.33
CA HIS A 26 12.09 -46.80 -15.95
C HIS A 26 11.93 -48.33 -15.85
N HIS A 27 11.21 -48.83 -14.85
CA HIS A 27 10.92 -50.25 -14.70
C HIS A 27 9.77 -50.73 -15.62
N ILE A 28 9.07 -49.81 -16.29
CA ILE A 28 7.99 -50.15 -17.22
C ILE A 28 8.59 -50.38 -18.61
N GLN A 29 8.71 -51.64 -19.01
CA GLN A 29 9.31 -52.05 -20.29
C GLN A 29 8.56 -51.50 -21.52
N TYR A 30 7.23 -51.33 -21.42
CA TYR A 30 6.38 -50.73 -22.45
C TYR A 30 5.36 -49.76 -21.81
N PRO A 31 5.72 -48.48 -21.61
CA PRO A 31 4.83 -47.53 -20.95
C PRO A 31 3.59 -47.25 -21.81
N SER A 32 2.41 -47.36 -21.19
CA SER A 32 1.14 -46.97 -21.80
C SER A 32 0.99 -45.44 -21.81
N ILE A 33 0.08 -44.91 -22.63
CA ILE A 33 -0.28 -43.48 -22.66
C ILE A 33 -0.66 -42.99 -21.25
N PHE A 34 -1.41 -43.81 -20.51
CA PHE A 34 -1.79 -43.52 -19.14
C PHE A 34 -0.57 -43.40 -18.21
N ALA A 35 0.40 -44.32 -18.30
CA ALA A 35 1.63 -44.22 -17.50
C ALA A 35 2.45 -42.98 -17.88
N SER A 36 2.59 -42.69 -19.17
CA SER A 36 3.32 -41.54 -19.70
C SER A 36 2.69 -40.21 -19.29
N ASN A 37 1.37 -40.07 -19.37
CA ASN A 37 0.66 -38.85 -18.96
C ASN A 37 0.80 -38.59 -17.46
N ASN A 38 0.68 -39.63 -16.64
CA ASN A 38 0.88 -39.48 -15.20
C ASN A 38 2.34 -39.15 -14.85
N MET A 39 3.31 -39.70 -15.59
CA MET A 39 4.71 -39.33 -15.42
C MET A 39 4.98 -37.87 -15.81
N ILE A 40 4.44 -37.41 -16.95
CA ILE A 40 4.50 -36.00 -17.36
C ILE A 40 3.89 -35.10 -16.27
N ARG A 41 2.74 -35.49 -15.70
CA ARG A 41 2.08 -34.77 -14.60
C ARG A 41 2.95 -34.70 -13.34
N CYS A 42 3.60 -35.79 -12.94
CA CYS A 42 4.56 -35.79 -11.84
C CYS A 42 5.72 -34.83 -12.10
N LEU A 43 6.31 -34.89 -13.31
CA LEU A 43 7.45 -34.05 -13.67
C LEU A 43 7.07 -32.56 -13.72
N ALA A 44 5.90 -32.22 -14.27
CA ALA A 44 5.41 -30.84 -14.34
C ALA A 44 5.19 -30.20 -12.96
N LYS A 45 4.84 -31.01 -11.95
CA LYS A 45 4.70 -30.57 -10.56
C LYS A 45 6.03 -30.49 -9.80
N SER A 46 7.05 -31.23 -10.26
CA SER A 46 8.35 -31.32 -9.59
C SER A 46 9.16 -30.01 -9.67
N ASP A 47 10.30 -29.97 -9.02
CA ASP A 47 11.22 -28.82 -9.03
C ASP A 47 11.89 -28.61 -10.40
N SER A 48 11.83 -29.63 -11.27
CA SER A 48 12.37 -29.59 -12.63
C SER A 48 11.26 -29.78 -13.68
N PRO A 49 10.35 -28.80 -13.83
CA PRO A 49 9.20 -28.91 -14.74
C PRO A 49 9.60 -29.16 -16.20
N ARG A 50 10.76 -28.67 -16.64
CA ARG A 50 11.27 -28.85 -18.01
C ARG A 50 11.48 -30.31 -18.40
N ASP A 51 11.69 -31.20 -17.43
CA ASP A 51 11.90 -32.62 -17.71
C ASP A 51 10.64 -33.29 -18.26
N SER A 52 9.46 -32.73 -17.99
CA SER A 52 8.20 -33.16 -18.62
C SER A 52 8.23 -32.98 -20.15
N LEU A 53 8.86 -31.91 -20.63
CA LEU A 53 9.02 -31.60 -22.06
C LEU A 53 10.03 -32.55 -22.71
N VAL A 54 11.11 -32.90 -21.99
CA VAL A 54 12.12 -33.86 -22.45
C VAL A 54 11.49 -35.25 -22.61
N LEU A 55 10.69 -35.68 -21.63
CA LEU A 55 9.95 -36.94 -21.71
C LEU A 55 8.95 -36.93 -22.88
N TYR A 56 8.21 -35.84 -23.05
CA TYR A 56 7.30 -35.67 -24.17
C TYR A 56 8.00 -35.76 -25.54
N ALA A 57 9.14 -35.09 -25.70
CA ALA A 57 9.94 -35.17 -26.92
C ALA A 57 10.41 -36.61 -27.21
N THR A 58 10.72 -37.36 -26.16
CA THR A 58 11.13 -38.77 -26.25
C THR A 58 9.97 -39.67 -26.67
N ILE A 59 8.79 -39.51 -26.06
CA ILE A 59 7.56 -40.24 -26.42
C ILE A 59 7.23 -40.00 -27.89
N ARG A 60 7.27 -38.74 -28.34
CA ARG A 60 6.91 -38.36 -29.71
C ARG A 60 7.89 -38.89 -30.76
N ARG A 61 9.18 -39.04 -30.43
CA ARG A 61 10.19 -39.66 -31.32
C ARG A 61 9.96 -41.17 -31.47
N ASN A 62 9.48 -41.82 -30.43
CA ASN A 62 9.37 -43.28 -30.39
C ASN A 62 7.99 -43.79 -30.86
N ARG A 63 6.90 -43.04 -30.67
CA ARG A 63 5.52 -43.41 -31.09
C ARG A 63 4.64 -42.17 -31.31
N ILE A 64 4.22 -41.92 -32.55
CA ILE A 64 3.42 -40.72 -32.94
C ILE A 64 1.97 -40.78 -32.41
N ASP A 65 1.43 -41.99 -32.23
CA ASP A 65 -0.01 -42.22 -32.00
C ASP A 65 -0.43 -42.15 -30.51
N GLN A 66 0.46 -41.69 -29.63
CA GLN A 66 0.33 -41.82 -28.17
C GLN A 66 0.08 -40.51 -27.40
N VAL A 67 -0.15 -39.38 -28.08
CA VAL A 67 -0.44 -38.10 -27.41
C VAL A 67 -1.93 -37.81 -27.46
N ASN A 68 -2.52 -37.38 -26.34
CA ASN A 68 -3.94 -37.03 -26.27
C ASN A 68 -4.17 -35.72 -25.51
N ASN A 69 -5.44 -35.33 -25.39
CA ASN A 69 -5.84 -34.09 -24.73
C ASN A 69 -5.42 -34.00 -23.24
N TYR A 70 -5.18 -35.13 -22.57
CA TYR A 70 -4.66 -35.17 -21.20
C TYR A 70 -3.16 -34.92 -21.09
N THR A 71 -2.41 -34.97 -22.19
CA THR A 71 -0.95 -34.74 -22.19
C THR A 71 -0.61 -33.25 -22.10
N PHE A 72 -1.29 -32.41 -22.90
CA PHE A 72 -0.93 -31.01 -23.11
C PHE A 72 -1.11 -30.08 -21.90
N PRO A 73 -2.17 -30.20 -21.07
CA PRO A 73 -2.34 -29.35 -19.89
C PRO A 73 -1.12 -29.33 -18.98
N PHE A 74 -0.50 -30.50 -18.74
CA PHE A 74 0.66 -30.60 -17.86
C PHE A 74 1.95 -30.10 -18.50
N LEU A 75 2.08 -30.22 -19.84
CA LEU A 75 3.21 -29.62 -20.56
C LEU A 75 3.14 -28.09 -20.52
N LEU A 76 1.97 -27.51 -20.74
CA LEU A 76 1.75 -26.07 -20.63
C LEU A 76 1.89 -25.59 -19.18
N GLN A 77 1.46 -26.37 -18.19
CA GLN A 77 1.71 -26.08 -16.77
C GLN A 77 3.22 -26.02 -16.48
N ALA A 78 3.99 -26.99 -17.00
CA ALA A 78 5.43 -26.99 -16.87
C ALA A 78 6.08 -25.76 -17.55
N CYS A 79 5.63 -25.39 -18.75
CA CYS A 79 6.06 -24.18 -19.44
C CYS A 79 5.72 -22.91 -18.64
N SER A 80 4.53 -22.84 -18.04
CA SER A 80 4.10 -21.72 -17.19
C SER A 80 5.00 -21.59 -15.97
N LYS A 81 5.29 -22.70 -15.27
CA LYS A 81 6.18 -22.73 -14.09
C LYS A 81 7.63 -22.39 -14.45
N ALA A 82 8.08 -22.80 -15.63
CA ALA A 82 9.43 -22.54 -16.13
C ALA A 82 9.57 -21.19 -16.88
N LEU A 83 8.48 -20.42 -17.03
CA LEU A 83 8.38 -19.23 -17.87
C LEU A 83 8.93 -19.44 -19.30
N GLY A 84 8.75 -20.66 -19.83
CA GLY A 84 9.32 -21.11 -21.11
C GLY A 84 8.39 -20.79 -22.28
N ILE A 85 8.41 -19.54 -22.76
CA ILE A 85 7.52 -19.08 -23.85
C ILE A 85 7.77 -19.83 -25.17
N ARG A 86 9.03 -20.13 -25.49
CA ARG A 86 9.41 -20.81 -26.74
C ARG A 86 8.89 -22.24 -26.75
N GLU A 87 9.16 -22.98 -25.69
CA GLU A 87 8.73 -24.35 -25.53
C GLU A 87 7.20 -24.44 -25.48
N GLY A 88 6.54 -23.56 -24.72
CA GLY A 88 5.08 -23.55 -24.65
C GLY A 88 4.42 -23.18 -25.98
N THR A 89 5.02 -22.30 -26.79
CA THR A 89 4.55 -22.03 -28.15
C THR A 89 4.69 -23.25 -29.06
N GLN A 90 5.76 -24.03 -28.93
CA GLN A 90 5.89 -25.30 -29.68
C GLN A 90 4.82 -26.31 -29.25
N VAL A 91 4.53 -26.40 -27.95
CA VAL A 91 3.45 -27.24 -27.41
C VAL A 91 2.09 -26.76 -27.95
N HIS A 92 1.84 -25.45 -27.99
CA HIS A 92 0.64 -24.87 -28.61
C HIS A 92 0.52 -25.23 -30.09
N THR A 93 1.60 -25.11 -30.88
CA THR A 93 1.60 -25.56 -32.29
C THR A 93 1.25 -27.04 -32.42
N HIS A 94 1.71 -27.90 -31.50
CA HIS A 94 1.31 -29.30 -31.50
C HIS A 94 -0.17 -29.49 -31.17
N ILE A 95 -0.72 -28.77 -30.20
CA ILE A 95 -2.16 -28.80 -29.88
C ILE A 95 -3.00 -28.52 -31.15
N VAL A 96 -2.63 -27.48 -31.89
CA VAL A 96 -3.30 -27.11 -33.15
C VAL A 96 -3.14 -28.23 -34.19
N LYS A 97 -1.91 -28.71 -34.41
CA LYS A 97 -1.61 -29.76 -35.41
C LYS A 97 -2.34 -31.08 -35.14
N PHE A 98 -2.53 -31.45 -33.88
CA PHE A 98 -3.25 -32.67 -33.49
C PHE A 98 -4.77 -32.47 -33.35
N GLY A 99 -5.29 -31.28 -33.61
CA GLY A 99 -6.73 -31.01 -33.62
C GLY A 99 -7.36 -30.84 -32.24
N PHE A 100 -6.56 -30.59 -31.19
CA PHE A 100 -7.06 -30.47 -29.82
C PHE A 100 -7.39 -29.03 -29.41
N ILE A 101 -7.28 -28.05 -30.31
CA ILE A 101 -7.50 -26.62 -30.01
C ILE A 101 -8.95 -26.30 -29.60
N GLN A 102 -9.93 -27.13 -29.98
CA GLN A 102 -11.34 -26.95 -29.63
C GLN A 102 -11.68 -27.48 -28.22
N ASP A 103 -10.75 -28.17 -27.54
CA ASP A 103 -10.95 -28.65 -26.17
C ASP A 103 -10.87 -27.47 -25.18
N ILE A 104 -11.96 -27.23 -24.44
CA ILE A 104 -12.10 -26.10 -23.52
C ILE A 104 -11.04 -26.12 -22.41
N TYR A 105 -10.68 -27.30 -21.91
CA TYR A 105 -9.66 -27.42 -20.85
C TYR A 105 -8.29 -27.04 -21.38
N ILE A 106 -7.96 -27.42 -22.61
CA ILE A 106 -6.69 -27.05 -23.23
C ILE A 106 -6.64 -25.54 -23.50
N ARG A 107 -7.73 -24.93 -23.99
CA ARG A 107 -7.80 -23.47 -24.18
C ARG A 107 -7.63 -22.71 -22.87
N ASN A 108 -8.31 -23.13 -21.80
CA ASN A 108 -8.15 -22.52 -20.47
C ASN A 108 -6.69 -22.54 -20.02
N VAL A 109 -5.99 -23.67 -20.24
CA VAL A 109 -4.57 -23.80 -19.90
C VAL A 109 -3.67 -22.98 -20.84
N LEU A 110 -4.02 -22.82 -22.12
CA LEU A 110 -3.30 -21.94 -23.06
C LEU A 110 -3.39 -20.48 -22.67
N VAL A 111 -4.60 -19.98 -22.35
CA VAL A 111 -4.80 -18.61 -21.86
C VAL A 111 -3.98 -18.39 -20.59
N HIS A 112 -4.07 -19.32 -19.63
CA HIS A 112 -3.27 -19.27 -18.41
C HIS A 112 -1.76 -19.28 -18.70
N PHE A 113 -1.28 -20.13 -19.62
CA PHE A 113 0.13 -20.21 -20.00
C PHE A 113 0.66 -18.88 -20.55
N TYR A 114 -0.03 -18.31 -21.55
CA TYR A 114 0.37 -17.03 -22.11
C TYR A 114 0.30 -15.91 -21.07
N SER A 115 -0.74 -15.94 -20.22
CA SER A 115 -0.87 -15.03 -19.09
C SER A 115 0.33 -15.08 -18.13
N MET A 116 0.74 -16.28 -17.71
CA MET A 116 1.89 -16.46 -16.81
C MET A 116 3.22 -16.04 -17.45
N CYS A 117 3.33 -16.15 -18.77
CA CYS A 117 4.48 -15.68 -19.54
C CYS A 117 4.46 -14.18 -19.88
N ARG A 118 3.49 -13.40 -19.37
CA ARG A 118 3.30 -11.96 -19.68
C ARG A 118 3.06 -11.67 -21.17
N GLU A 119 2.39 -12.59 -21.85
CA GLU A 119 2.05 -12.52 -23.27
C GLU A 119 0.53 -12.29 -23.42
N THR A 120 0.03 -11.20 -22.84
CA THR A 120 -1.42 -10.92 -22.75
C THR A 120 -2.08 -10.78 -24.11
N GLU A 121 -1.38 -10.28 -25.14
CA GLU A 121 -1.91 -10.24 -26.51
C GLU A 121 -2.15 -11.66 -27.06
N ASN A 122 -1.21 -12.58 -26.85
CA ASN A 122 -1.37 -13.97 -27.26
C ASN A 122 -2.46 -14.68 -26.44
N ALA A 123 -2.57 -14.39 -25.14
CA ALA A 123 -3.67 -14.87 -24.32
C ALA A 123 -5.03 -14.37 -24.85
N ARG A 124 -5.10 -13.09 -25.26
CA ARG A 124 -6.30 -12.47 -25.86
C ARG A 124 -6.66 -13.09 -27.20
N ARG A 125 -5.68 -13.36 -28.07
CA ARG A 125 -5.92 -14.06 -29.34
C ARG A 125 -6.53 -15.44 -29.11
N VAL A 126 -5.93 -16.25 -28.23
CA VAL A 126 -6.48 -17.56 -27.88
C VAL A 126 -7.88 -17.44 -27.28
N PHE A 127 -8.17 -16.40 -26.50
CA PHE A 127 -9.50 -16.12 -25.95
C PHE A 127 -10.53 -15.75 -27.04
N ASP A 128 -10.14 -14.98 -28.06
CA ASP A 128 -11.00 -14.47 -29.14
C ASP A 128 -11.31 -15.46 -30.26
N GLU A 129 -10.42 -16.41 -30.53
CA GLU A 129 -10.54 -17.36 -31.65
C GLU A 129 -11.83 -18.20 -31.67
N ASN A 130 -12.53 -18.37 -30.54
CA ASN A 130 -13.81 -19.06 -30.48
C ASN A 130 -14.66 -18.58 -29.29
N THR A 131 -15.72 -17.83 -29.60
CA THR A 131 -16.64 -17.22 -28.63
C THR A 131 -17.70 -18.19 -28.09
N GLN A 132 -17.95 -19.33 -28.74
CA GLN A 132 -18.99 -20.29 -28.33
C GLN A 132 -18.60 -21.17 -27.12
N PHE A 133 -17.34 -21.20 -26.72
CA PHE A 133 -16.82 -22.09 -25.66
C PHE A 133 -15.93 -21.36 -24.65
N ARG A 134 -16.43 -20.24 -24.10
CA ARG A 134 -15.80 -19.55 -22.97
C ARG A 134 -16.56 -19.90 -21.70
N ASP A 135 -15.91 -20.61 -20.79
CA ASP A 135 -16.45 -20.82 -19.45
C ASP A 135 -15.92 -19.75 -18.48
N ILE A 136 -16.43 -19.77 -17.26
CA ILE A 136 -16.01 -18.82 -16.22
C ILE A 136 -14.51 -18.88 -15.93
N VAL A 137 -13.87 -20.04 -16.13
CA VAL A 137 -12.43 -20.23 -15.95
C VAL A 137 -11.66 -19.53 -17.07
N THR A 138 -12.12 -19.62 -18.32
CA THR A 138 -11.52 -18.88 -19.45
C THR A 138 -11.57 -17.36 -19.19
N TRP A 139 -12.73 -16.86 -18.76
CA TRP A 139 -12.92 -15.44 -18.45
C TRP A 139 -12.04 -14.98 -17.28
N ASN A 140 -11.99 -15.76 -16.19
CA ASN A 140 -11.14 -15.44 -15.04
C ASN A 140 -9.65 -15.45 -15.40
N ALA A 141 -9.21 -16.36 -16.28
CA ALA A 141 -7.82 -16.43 -16.73
C ALA A 141 -7.40 -15.20 -17.55
N ILE A 142 -8.25 -14.73 -18.48
CA ILE A 142 -7.94 -13.52 -19.26
C ILE A 142 -8.00 -12.27 -18.38
N LEU A 143 -8.99 -12.18 -17.49
CA LEU A 143 -9.13 -11.08 -16.53
C LEU A 143 -7.88 -10.94 -15.64
N ALA A 144 -7.37 -12.05 -15.13
CA ALA A 144 -6.14 -12.09 -14.34
C ALA A 144 -4.89 -11.69 -15.15
N SER A 145 -4.89 -11.94 -16.48
CA SER A 145 -3.81 -11.51 -17.37
C SER A 145 -3.71 -9.99 -17.43
N TYR A 146 -4.83 -9.34 -17.75
CA TYR A 146 -4.90 -7.88 -17.85
C TYR A 146 -4.64 -7.20 -16.50
N ALA A 147 -5.14 -7.79 -15.40
CA ALA A 147 -4.89 -7.26 -14.05
C ALA A 147 -3.39 -7.28 -13.69
N ARG A 148 -2.67 -8.35 -14.08
CA ARG A 148 -1.23 -8.48 -13.82
C ARG A 148 -0.39 -7.49 -14.62
N ASP A 149 -0.84 -7.13 -15.82
CA ASP A 149 -0.19 -6.15 -16.68
C ASP A 149 -0.65 -4.70 -16.36
N ALA A 150 -1.34 -4.50 -15.24
CA ALA A 150 -1.84 -3.21 -14.74
C ALA A 150 -2.78 -2.47 -15.71
N GLN A 151 -3.47 -3.21 -16.59
CA GLN A 151 -4.43 -2.68 -17.57
C GLN A 151 -5.84 -2.66 -16.98
N ILE A 152 -6.06 -1.83 -15.94
CA ILE A 152 -7.28 -1.87 -15.12
C ILE A 152 -8.55 -1.48 -15.88
N ASP A 153 -8.46 -0.58 -16.87
CA ASP A 153 -9.63 -0.22 -17.67
C ASP A 153 -10.12 -1.40 -18.53
N ASP A 154 -9.18 -2.17 -19.10
CA ASP A 154 -9.49 -3.40 -19.83
C ASP A 154 -10.04 -4.49 -18.91
N VAL A 155 -9.53 -4.60 -17.67
CA VAL A 155 -10.08 -5.51 -16.65
C VAL A 155 -11.55 -5.18 -16.39
N LYS A 156 -11.91 -3.90 -16.24
CA LYS A 156 -13.31 -3.50 -16.03
C LYS A 156 -14.18 -3.82 -17.23
N GLN A 157 -13.70 -3.53 -18.44
CA GLN A 157 -14.42 -3.86 -19.67
C GLN A 157 -14.67 -5.37 -19.79
N LEU A 158 -13.63 -6.19 -19.62
CA LEU A 158 -13.76 -7.65 -19.66
C LEU A 158 -14.73 -8.15 -18.60
N PHE A 159 -14.64 -7.62 -17.38
CA PHE A 159 -15.56 -7.97 -16.30
C PHE A 159 -17.02 -7.63 -16.62
N ASP A 160 -17.28 -6.53 -17.34
CA ASP A 160 -18.63 -6.15 -17.77
C ASP A 160 -19.17 -7.04 -18.90
N GLU A 161 -18.28 -7.54 -19.78
CA GLU A 161 -18.62 -8.50 -20.83
C GLU A 161 -18.90 -9.92 -20.31
N MET A 162 -18.45 -10.25 -19.09
CA MET A 162 -18.68 -11.58 -18.49
C MET A 162 -20.18 -11.89 -18.33
N PRO A 163 -20.69 -13.01 -18.89
CA PRO A 163 -22.08 -13.44 -18.71
C PRO A 163 -22.38 -13.80 -17.24
N GLU A 164 -21.47 -14.53 -16.62
CA GLU A 164 -21.53 -14.96 -15.22
C GLU A 164 -20.24 -14.53 -14.50
N ARG A 165 -20.36 -14.17 -13.23
CA ARG A 165 -19.26 -13.67 -12.40
C ARG A 165 -19.26 -14.40 -11.08
N ASP A 166 -18.14 -15.01 -10.73
CA ASP A 166 -17.95 -15.70 -9.47
C ASP A 166 -17.02 -14.92 -8.54
N ILE A 167 -16.74 -15.52 -7.39
CA ILE A 167 -15.86 -14.92 -6.39
C ILE A 167 -14.45 -14.63 -6.93
N ILE A 168 -13.97 -15.42 -7.89
CA ILE A 168 -12.65 -15.23 -8.50
C ILE A 168 -12.68 -14.00 -9.40
N SER A 169 -13.73 -13.83 -10.22
CA SER A 169 -13.90 -12.63 -11.05
C SER A 169 -13.88 -11.35 -10.21
N TRP A 170 -14.63 -11.34 -9.10
CA TRP A 170 -14.67 -10.21 -8.17
C TRP A 170 -13.35 -10.00 -7.45
N SER A 171 -12.68 -11.08 -7.01
CA SER A 171 -11.36 -11.00 -6.37
C SER A 171 -10.35 -10.34 -7.29
N THR A 172 -10.31 -10.74 -8.57
CA THR A 172 -9.40 -10.17 -9.57
C THR A 172 -9.70 -8.69 -9.83
N LEU A 173 -10.98 -8.32 -9.96
CA LEU A 173 -11.36 -6.91 -10.18
C LEU A 173 -10.97 -6.01 -8.99
N ILE A 174 -11.32 -6.43 -7.76
CA ILE A 174 -11.02 -5.66 -6.54
C ILE A 174 -9.51 -5.53 -6.35
N MET A 175 -8.77 -6.63 -6.47
CA MET A 175 -7.30 -6.61 -6.38
C MET A 175 -6.68 -5.74 -7.47
N GLY A 176 -7.18 -5.83 -8.71
CA GLY A 176 -6.72 -5.00 -9.82
C GLY A 176 -6.89 -3.51 -9.52
N TYR A 177 -8.07 -3.07 -9.08
CA TYR A 177 -8.28 -1.67 -8.70
C TYR A 177 -7.35 -1.22 -7.57
N VAL A 178 -7.18 -2.04 -6.54
CA VAL A 178 -6.34 -1.69 -5.38
C VAL A 178 -4.86 -1.63 -5.76
N GLN A 179 -4.36 -2.59 -6.54
CA GLN A 179 -2.98 -2.60 -7.04
C GLN A 179 -2.72 -1.47 -8.04
N GLY A 180 -3.72 -1.09 -8.84
CA GLY A 180 -3.69 0.06 -9.73
C GLY A 180 -3.87 1.42 -9.03
N GLY A 181 -3.93 1.46 -7.70
CA GLY A 181 -4.06 2.69 -6.91
C GLY A 181 -5.47 3.31 -6.89
N GLN A 182 -6.45 2.70 -7.57
CA GLN A 182 -7.85 3.13 -7.59
C GLN A 182 -8.63 2.55 -6.41
N LEU A 183 -8.16 2.87 -5.19
CA LEU A 183 -8.59 2.24 -3.94
C LEU A 183 -10.11 2.35 -3.67
N GLU A 184 -10.71 3.51 -3.97
CA GLU A 184 -12.15 3.74 -3.76
C GLU A 184 -13.02 2.85 -4.64
N LYS A 185 -12.68 2.72 -5.93
CA LYS A 185 -13.38 1.79 -6.84
C LYS A 185 -13.26 0.35 -6.37
N GLY A 186 -12.11 -0.03 -5.81
CA GLY A 186 -11.92 -1.35 -5.19
C GLY A 186 -12.88 -1.60 -4.02
N LEU A 187 -13.07 -0.61 -3.15
CA LEU A 187 -14.01 -0.69 -2.02
C LEU A 187 -15.48 -0.67 -2.47
N GLU A 188 -15.81 0.12 -3.51
CA GLU A 188 -17.14 0.10 -4.13
C GLU A 188 -17.45 -1.29 -4.71
N CYS A 189 -16.51 -1.90 -5.45
CA CYS A 189 -16.68 -3.26 -5.97
C CYS A 189 -16.86 -4.29 -4.85
N PHE A 190 -16.15 -4.14 -3.73
CA PHE A 190 -16.37 -5.00 -2.55
C PHE A 190 -17.80 -4.86 -2.01
N ARG A 191 -18.32 -3.63 -1.90
CA ARG A 191 -19.70 -3.40 -1.44
C ARG A 191 -20.70 -4.01 -2.42
N ASP A 192 -20.56 -3.75 -3.71
CA ASP A 192 -21.45 -4.27 -4.75
C ASP A 192 -21.47 -5.81 -4.77
N MET A 193 -20.30 -6.43 -4.59
CA MET A 193 -20.18 -7.88 -4.45
C MET A 193 -20.97 -8.41 -3.24
N ARG A 194 -20.92 -7.71 -2.11
CA ARG A 194 -21.64 -8.07 -0.88
C ARG A 194 -23.15 -7.87 -1.01
N GLU A 195 -23.59 -6.81 -1.67
CA GLU A 195 -25.01 -6.55 -1.97
C GLU A 195 -25.61 -7.63 -2.87
N LYS A 196 -24.79 -8.24 -3.75
CA LYS A 196 -25.15 -9.41 -4.55
C LYS A 196 -25.17 -10.74 -3.77
N GLY A 197 -24.93 -10.71 -2.47
CA GLY A 197 -25.00 -11.89 -1.60
C GLY A 197 -23.80 -12.84 -1.70
N LEU A 198 -22.71 -12.43 -2.36
CA LEU A 198 -21.52 -13.28 -2.48
C LEU A 198 -20.69 -13.27 -1.19
N ILE A 199 -20.09 -14.42 -0.88
CA ILE A 199 -19.24 -14.61 0.30
C ILE A 199 -17.78 -14.31 -0.07
N PRO A 200 -17.14 -13.30 0.53
CA PRO A 200 -15.74 -12.98 0.28
C PRO A 200 -14.82 -14.10 0.76
N ASN A 201 -13.78 -14.37 -0.03
CA ASN A 201 -12.63 -15.15 0.42
C ASN A 201 -11.66 -14.24 1.22
N GLU A 202 -10.66 -14.86 1.86
CA GLU A 202 -9.68 -14.13 2.67
C GLU A 202 -8.92 -13.06 1.86
N ALA A 203 -8.58 -13.35 0.59
CA ALA A 203 -7.85 -12.43 -0.28
C ALA A 203 -8.62 -11.12 -0.52
N ILE A 204 -9.93 -11.20 -0.76
CA ILE A 204 -10.81 -10.03 -0.91
C ILE A 204 -10.86 -9.22 0.39
N LEU A 205 -11.00 -9.90 1.53
CA LEU A 205 -11.08 -9.25 2.85
C LEU A 205 -9.79 -8.48 3.16
N VAL A 206 -8.63 -9.13 2.98
CA VAL A 206 -7.31 -8.51 3.17
C VAL A 206 -7.11 -7.33 2.23
N THR A 207 -7.52 -7.46 0.97
CA THR A 207 -7.41 -6.40 -0.04
C THR A 207 -8.29 -5.19 0.31
N ALA A 208 -9.54 -5.42 0.72
CA ALA A 208 -10.45 -4.35 1.13
C ALA A 208 -10.00 -3.67 2.43
N LEU A 209 -9.45 -4.42 3.40
CA LEU A 209 -8.83 -3.85 4.60
C LEU A 209 -7.63 -2.98 4.24
N SER A 210 -6.75 -3.43 3.34
CA SER A 210 -5.60 -2.66 2.87
C SER A 210 -6.02 -1.37 2.17
N ALA A 211 -7.02 -1.42 1.30
CA ALA A 211 -7.56 -0.22 0.64
C ALA A 211 -8.13 0.79 1.65
N SER A 212 -8.89 0.31 2.64
CA SER A 212 -9.42 1.14 3.74
C SER A 212 -8.29 1.77 4.56
N ALA A 213 -7.25 1.00 4.87
CA ALA A 213 -6.07 1.44 5.61
C ALA A 213 -5.30 2.54 4.86
N GLN A 214 -5.09 2.36 3.55
CA GLN A 214 -4.37 3.33 2.73
C GLN A 214 -5.12 4.67 2.63
N LEU A 215 -6.44 4.63 2.44
CA LEU A 215 -7.30 5.83 2.40
C LEU A 215 -7.57 6.43 3.80
N GLY A 216 -7.37 5.66 4.88
CA GLY A 216 -7.70 6.04 6.25
C GLY A 216 -9.21 6.10 6.53
N LEU A 217 -10.01 5.30 5.82
CA LEU A 217 -11.48 5.25 5.94
C LEU A 217 -11.90 4.18 6.96
N LEU A 218 -12.11 4.62 8.20
CA LEU A 218 -12.45 3.73 9.32
C LEU A 218 -13.78 3.00 9.13
N GLY A 219 -14.80 3.66 8.60
CA GLY A 219 -16.14 3.10 8.40
C GLY A 219 -16.14 1.97 7.39
N HIS A 220 -15.41 2.13 6.27
CA HIS A 220 -15.20 1.05 5.30
C HIS A 220 -14.46 -0.13 5.92
N GLY A 221 -13.39 0.13 6.68
CA GLY A 221 -12.66 -0.92 7.39
C GLY A 221 -13.53 -1.65 8.42
N GLN A 222 -14.38 -0.93 9.15
CA GLN A 222 -15.37 -1.49 10.08
C GLN A 222 -16.43 -2.32 9.37
N LEU A 223 -16.87 -1.93 8.17
CA LEU A 223 -17.77 -2.73 7.35
C LEU A 223 -17.14 -4.08 6.99
N VAL A 224 -15.87 -4.09 6.58
CA VAL A 224 -15.14 -5.34 6.29
C VAL A 224 -14.98 -6.17 7.56
N HIS A 225 -14.61 -5.58 8.70
CA HIS A 225 -14.50 -6.30 9.97
C HIS A 225 -15.85 -6.86 10.46
N SER A 226 -16.95 -6.12 10.28
CA SER A 226 -18.30 -6.60 10.59
C SER A 226 -18.68 -7.79 9.70
N THR A 227 -18.24 -7.77 8.43
CA THR A 227 -18.43 -8.89 7.49
C THR A 227 -17.70 -10.13 7.97
N ILE A 228 -16.43 -10.01 8.37
CA ILE A 228 -15.61 -11.09 8.96
C ILE A 228 -16.34 -11.74 10.14
N ARG A 229 -16.85 -10.92 11.07
CA ARG A 229 -17.60 -11.40 12.24
C ARG A 229 -18.92 -12.07 11.85
N SER A 230 -19.70 -11.45 10.95
CA SER A 230 -21.01 -11.98 10.54
C SER A 230 -20.93 -13.33 9.83
N LEU A 231 -19.81 -13.60 9.15
CA LEU A 231 -19.55 -14.86 8.45
C LEU A 231 -18.87 -15.90 9.34
N ASN A 232 -18.56 -15.57 10.60
CA ASN A 232 -17.70 -16.37 11.48
C ASN A 232 -16.40 -16.80 10.77
N PHE A 233 -15.80 -15.87 10.03
CA PHE A 233 -14.63 -16.18 9.21
C PHE A 233 -13.44 -16.53 10.13
N PRO A 234 -12.69 -17.60 9.85
CA PRO A 234 -11.57 -18.01 10.70
C PRO A 234 -10.49 -16.91 10.72
N MET A 235 -10.06 -16.52 11.91
CA MET A 235 -9.02 -15.51 12.09
C MET A 235 -7.63 -16.11 11.82
N SER A 236 -7.16 -15.99 10.58
CA SER A 236 -5.78 -16.29 10.23
C SER A 236 -4.83 -15.20 10.77
N VAL A 237 -3.53 -15.51 10.85
CA VAL A 237 -2.52 -14.51 11.23
C VAL A 237 -2.49 -13.35 10.23
N THR A 238 -2.61 -13.63 8.93
CA THR A 238 -2.65 -12.64 7.85
C THR A 238 -3.85 -11.70 7.97
N LEU A 239 -5.04 -12.25 8.22
CA LEU A 239 -6.27 -11.47 8.36
C LEU A 239 -6.22 -10.62 9.64
N GLY A 240 -5.72 -11.18 10.74
CA GLY A 240 -5.49 -10.46 11.99
C GLY A 240 -4.51 -9.29 11.83
N ALA A 241 -3.36 -9.52 11.20
CA ALA A 241 -2.39 -8.47 10.89
C ALA A 241 -2.99 -7.36 10.02
N SER A 242 -3.79 -7.72 9.01
CA SER A 242 -4.48 -6.77 8.13
C SER A 242 -5.53 -5.92 8.86
N LEU A 243 -6.23 -6.51 9.84
CA LEU A 243 -7.15 -5.76 10.71
C LEU A 243 -6.39 -4.78 11.61
N VAL A 244 -5.30 -5.22 12.24
CA VAL A 244 -4.45 -4.33 13.07
C VAL A 244 -3.94 -3.16 12.22
N ASP A 245 -3.42 -3.42 11.01
CA ASP A 245 -2.91 -2.39 10.10
C ASP A 245 -4.01 -1.40 9.70
N MET A 246 -5.19 -1.92 9.36
CA MET A 246 -6.35 -1.10 9.00
C MET A 246 -6.76 -0.18 10.16
N TYR A 247 -6.94 -0.71 11.37
CA TYR A 247 -7.36 0.13 12.50
C TYR A 247 -6.31 1.16 12.90
N ALA A 248 -5.01 0.79 12.85
CA ALA A 248 -3.93 1.73 13.10
C ALA A 248 -3.95 2.86 12.06
N LYS A 249 -3.92 2.53 10.75
CA LYS A 249 -3.90 3.53 9.66
C LYS A 249 -5.22 4.29 9.47
N CYS A 250 -6.30 3.88 10.13
CA CYS A 250 -7.57 4.63 10.20
C CYS A 250 -7.71 5.46 11.49
N GLY A 251 -6.64 5.61 12.27
CA GLY A 251 -6.63 6.49 13.45
C GLY A 251 -7.31 5.91 14.68
N SER A 252 -7.39 4.58 14.79
CA SER A 252 -8.04 3.88 15.91
C SER A 252 -7.09 2.85 16.54
N ILE A 253 -5.98 3.35 17.09
CA ILE A 253 -4.89 2.53 17.66
C ILE A 253 -5.35 1.62 18.80
N ASP A 254 -6.35 2.01 19.59
CA ASP A 254 -6.85 1.19 20.68
C ASP A 254 -7.55 -0.08 20.19
N LEU A 255 -8.33 0.01 19.11
CA LEU A 255 -8.93 -1.16 18.46
C LEU A 255 -7.87 -2.03 17.80
N ALA A 256 -6.83 -1.43 17.21
CA ALA A 256 -5.69 -2.17 16.67
C ALA A 256 -5.00 -2.98 17.78
N ARG A 257 -4.74 -2.35 18.93
CA ARG A 257 -4.14 -2.99 20.13
C ARG A 257 -5.03 -4.12 20.66
N HIS A 258 -6.34 -3.90 20.72
CA HIS A 258 -7.29 -4.91 21.17
C HIS A 258 -7.26 -6.15 20.27
N ILE A 259 -7.37 -5.97 18.95
CA ILE A 259 -7.32 -7.09 17.99
C ILE A 259 -5.98 -7.80 18.07
N PHE A 260 -4.87 -7.06 18.10
CA PHE A 260 -3.53 -7.62 18.25
C PHE A 260 -3.41 -8.52 19.49
N ASN A 261 -3.97 -8.08 20.62
CA ASN A 261 -3.97 -8.84 21.86
C ASN A 261 -4.86 -10.10 21.79
N GLU A 262 -5.94 -10.07 21.03
CA GLU A 262 -6.84 -11.22 20.83
C GLU A 262 -6.36 -12.23 19.77
N MET A 263 -5.36 -11.88 18.95
CA MET A 263 -4.82 -12.80 17.94
C MET A 263 -4.28 -14.10 18.59
N PRO A 264 -4.78 -15.29 18.19
CA PRO A 264 -4.34 -16.57 18.76
C PRO A 264 -2.87 -16.89 18.45
N GLN A 265 -2.42 -16.46 17.28
CA GLN A 265 -1.05 -16.61 16.81
C GLN A 265 -0.59 -15.29 16.21
N ARG A 266 0.68 -14.97 16.39
CA ARG A 266 1.32 -13.77 15.86
C ARG A 266 2.60 -14.16 15.15
N ASP A 267 2.87 -13.51 14.03
CA ASP A 267 4.09 -13.64 13.26
C ASP A 267 4.83 -12.30 13.25
N VAL A 268 6.02 -12.28 12.65
CA VAL A 268 6.83 -11.06 12.55
C VAL A 268 6.05 -9.90 11.89
N CYS A 269 5.17 -10.20 10.94
CA CYS A 269 4.34 -9.20 10.27
C CYS A 269 3.36 -8.53 11.25
N SER A 270 2.60 -9.30 12.03
CA SER A 270 1.60 -8.72 12.95
C SER A 270 2.24 -7.88 14.06
N TRP A 271 3.43 -8.25 14.54
CA TRP A 271 4.22 -7.43 15.46
C TRP A 271 4.69 -6.13 14.82
N ASN A 272 5.26 -6.20 13.62
CA ASN A 272 5.76 -5.02 12.91
C ASN A 272 4.64 -4.00 12.65
N VAL A 273 3.46 -4.47 12.22
CA VAL A 273 2.30 -3.61 12.01
C VAL A 273 1.92 -2.86 13.29
N MET A 274 1.89 -3.54 14.44
CA MET A 274 1.55 -2.90 15.72
C MET A 274 2.64 -1.91 16.18
N ILE A 275 3.92 -2.27 16.08
CA ILE A 275 5.07 -1.40 16.43
C ILE A 275 5.04 -0.12 15.59
N CYS A 276 4.90 -0.24 14.26
CA CYS A 276 4.79 0.89 13.35
C CYS A 276 3.53 1.73 13.62
N GLY A 277 2.40 1.08 13.93
CA GLY A 277 1.16 1.74 14.33
C GLY A 277 1.35 2.62 15.56
N LEU A 278 1.94 2.09 16.64
CA LEU A 278 2.24 2.86 17.85
C LEU A 278 3.16 4.05 17.56
N ALA A 279 4.22 3.83 16.78
CA ALA A 279 5.17 4.89 16.40
C ALA A 279 4.48 6.05 15.66
N THR A 280 3.66 5.74 14.64
CA THR A 280 2.94 6.75 13.86
C THR A 280 1.88 7.51 14.66
N HIS A 281 1.43 6.97 15.79
CA HIS A 281 0.51 7.60 16.72
C HIS A 281 1.19 8.41 17.83
N GLY A 282 2.52 8.53 17.83
CA GLY A 282 3.28 9.24 18.86
C GLY A 282 3.51 8.42 20.15
N LEU A 283 3.10 7.14 20.17
CA LEU A 283 3.24 6.25 21.33
C LEU A 283 4.61 5.53 21.29
N GLY A 284 5.68 6.32 21.13
CA GLY A 284 7.00 5.78 20.83
C GLY A 284 7.57 4.86 21.92
N ARG A 285 7.35 5.19 23.20
CA ARG A 285 7.79 4.34 24.32
C ARG A 285 7.09 2.98 24.33
N GLU A 286 5.77 2.96 24.12
CA GLU A 286 5.02 1.71 24.01
C GLU A 286 5.49 0.87 22.82
N ALA A 287 5.88 1.50 21.71
CA ALA A 287 6.44 0.80 20.54
C ALA A 287 7.77 0.10 20.88
N LEU A 288 8.63 0.76 21.65
CA LEU A 288 9.91 0.18 22.11
C LEU A 288 9.68 -0.95 23.12
N ASP A 289 8.77 -0.78 24.07
CA ASP A 289 8.41 -1.85 25.02
C ASP A 289 7.86 -3.07 24.28
N LEU A 290 7.04 -2.85 23.24
CA LEU A 290 6.51 -3.91 22.40
C LEU A 290 7.61 -4.61 21.59
N PHE A 291 8.62 -3.86 21.12
CA PHE A 291 9.79 -4.43 20.44
C PHE A 291 10.64 -5.31 21.37
N GLU A 292 10.85 -4.90 22.63
CA GLU A 292 11.55 -5.75 23.59
C GLU A 292 10.75 -7.02 23.91
N ARG A 293 9.41 -6.92 23.99
CA ARG A 293 8.55 -8.11 24.14
C ARG A 293 8.64 -9.03 22.92
N PHE A 294 8.65 -8.49 21.70
CA PHE A 294 8.87 -9.22 20.46
C PHE A 294 10.18 -10.03 20.49
N ARG A 295 11.27 -9.43 20.98
CA ARG A 295 12.57 -10.13 21.15
C ARG A 295 12.50 -11.23 22.20
N ASN A 296 11.86 -10.94 23.34
CA ASN A 296 11.73 -11.89 24.46
C ASN A 296 10.87 -13.12 24.10
N GLU A 297 9.93 -12.97 23.17
CA GLU A 297 9.16 -14.09 22.61
C GLU A 297 9.93 -14.89 21.53
N GLY A 298 11.19 -14.56 21.27
CA GLY A 298 12.09 -15.31 20.39
C GLY A 298 11.99 -14.95 18.91
N PHE A 299 11.30 -13.88 18.55
CA PHE A 299 11.22 -13.44 17.17
C PHE A 299 12.50 -12.68 16.75
N SER A 300 12.96 -12.93 15.52
CA SER A 300 14.08 -12.20 14.93
C SER A 300 13.58 -10.95 14.21
N PRO A 301 14.11 -9.76 14.53
CA PRO A 301 13.84 -8.55 13.77
C PRO A 301 14.23 -8.68 12.30
N VAL A 302 13.49 -7.99 11.44
CA VAL A 302 13.78 -7.80 10.01
C VAL A 302 13.82 -6.30 9.69
N ASN A 303 14.14 -5.92 8.44
CA ASN A 303 14.22 -4.52 7.99
C ASN A 303 13.04 -3.68 8.50
N VAL A 304 11.81 -4.10 8.21
CA VAL A 304 10.59 -3.37 8.62
C VAL A 304 10.45 -3.22 10.14
N THR A 305 10.96 -4.17 10.93
CA THR A 305 10.94 -4.08 12.40
C THR A 305 11.75 -2.88 12.88
N PHE A 306 12.96 -2.69 12.34
CA PHE A 306 13.82 -1.57 12.70
C PHE A 306 13.32 -0.23 12.15
N VAL A 307 12.63 -0.20 11.01
CA VAL A 307 11.92 1.00 10.57
C VAL A 307 10.91 1.46 11.62
N GLY A 308 10.11 0.55 12.18
CA GLY A 308 9.15 0.87 13.25
C GLY A 308 9.83 1.40 14.52
N VAL A 309 10.90 0.75 14.96
CA VAL A 309 11.70 1.13 16.14
C VAL A 309 12.37 2.50 15.95
N LEU A 310 13.06 2.73 14.83
CA LEU A 310 13.74 4.00 14.57
C LEU A 310 12.74 5.14 14.35
N ASN A 311 11.61 4.87 13.70
CA ASN A 311 10.53 5.84 13.56
C ASN A 311 9.98 6.22 14.94
N SER A 312 9.77 5.26 15.85
CA SER A 312 9.34 5.55 17.22
C SER A 312 10.32 6.49 17.92
N CYS A 313 11.63 6.23 17.84
CA CYS A 313 12.66 7.10 18.39
C CYS A 313 12.57 8.52 17.79
N SER A 314 12.42 8.63 16.47
CA SER A 314 12.25 9.90 15.76
C SER A 314 11.02 10.71 16.22
N ARG A 315 9.90 10.06 16.51
CA ARG A 315 8.66 10.76 16.89
C ARG A 315 8.67 11.32 18.30
N ILE A 316 9.50 10.80 19.19
CA ILE A 316 9.63 11.27 20.58
C ILE A 316 11.01 11.85 20.91
N GLY A 317 11.90 11.97 19.91
CA GLY A 317 13.21 12.61 20.06
C GLY A 317 14.23 11.82 20.87
N LEU A 318 14.11 10.48 20.92
CA LEU A 318 15.03 9.60 21.63
C LEU A 318 16.30 9.33 20.80
N VAL A 319 17.23 10.29 20.80
CA VAL A 319 18.43 10.24 19.97
C VAL A 319 19.35 9.09 20.35
N GLU A 320 19.60 8.89 21.64
CA GLU A 320 20.54 7.85 22.12
C GLU A 320 20.01 6.44 21.86
N GLU A 321 18.72 6.23 22.09
CA GLU A 321 18.04 4.97 21.77
C GLU A 321 18.02 4.73 20.25
N GLY A 322 17.76 5.77 19.44
CA GLY A 322 17.84 5.67 17.99
C GLY A 322 19.22 5.25 17.48
N ARG A 323 20.30 5.84 18.02
CA ARG A 323 21.68 5.42 17.74
C ARG A 323 21.92 3.97 18.15
N HIS A 324 21.47 3.61 19.35
CA HIS A 324 21.62 2.26 19.89
C HIS A 324 20.96 1.22 18.97
N TYR A 325 19.70 1.44 18.59
CA TYR A 325 18.97 0.50 17.74
C TYR A 325 19.49 0.47 16.30
N TYR A 326 19.97 1.60 15.75
CA TYR A 326 20.62 1.62 14.45
C TYR A 326 21.92 0.80 14.43
N LYS A 327 22.71 0.89 15.51
CA LYS A 327 23.91 0.07 15.72
C LYS A 327 23.54 -1.40 15.92
N LEU A 328 22.51 -1.69 16.71
CA LEU A 328 22.01 -3.06 16.93
C LEU A 328 21.61 -3.73 15.60
N MET A 329 20.88 -3.01 14.75
CA MET A 329 20.45 -3.47 13.42
C MET A 329 21.64 -3.84 12.53
N THR A 330 22.61 -2.94 12.42
CA THR A 330 23.74 -3.08 11.47
C THR A 330 24.82 -4.02 11.99
N GLU A 331 25.16 -3.96 13.28
CA GLU A 331 26.29 -4.71 13.83
C GLU A 331 25.91 -6.09 14.37
N ILE A 332 24.74 -6.24 15.00
CA ILE A 332 24.32 -7.52 15.61
C ILE A 332 23.46 -8.32 14.65
N TYR A 333 22.39 -7.72 14.12
CA TYR A 333 21.48 -8.40 13.19
C TYR A 333 21.98 -8.43 11.75
N LYS A 334 23.07 -7.70 11.44
CA LYS A 334 23.67 -7.62 10.09
C LYS A 334 22.67 -7.21 9.01
N ILE A 335 21.67 -6.41 9.39
CA ILE A 335 20.68 -5.86 8.48
C ILE A 335 21.28 -4.62 7.81
N LYS A 336 21.33 -4.63 6.47
CA LYS A 336 21.80 -3.48 5.69
C LYS A 336 20.73 -2.37 5.74
N PRO A 337 21.11 -1.11 6.07
CA PRO A 337 20.16 -0.01 6.06
C PRO A 337 19.59 0.26 4.66
N GLU A 338 18.26 0.35 4.59
CA GLU A 338 17.48 0.81 3.42
C GLU A 338 17.03 2.27 3.59
N MET A 339 16.46 2.88 2.54
CA MET A 339 16.09 4.30 2.52
C MET A 339 15.19 4.71 3.69
N GLU A 340 14.28 3.84 4.12
CA GLU A 340 13.36 4.06 5.22
C GLU A 340 14.10 4.20 6.56
N HIS A 341 15.19 3.45 6.76
CA HIS A 341 16.01 3.54 7.96
C HIS A 341 16.78 4.86 8.00
N TYR A 342 17.37 5.25 6.88
CA TYR A 342 18.01 6.55 6.73
C TYR A 342 17.01 7.69 6.95
N GLY A 343 15.79 7.57 6.41
CA GLY A 343 14.71 8.51 6.63
C GLY A 343 14.41 8.73 8.10
N CYS A 344 14.25 7.65 8.87
CA CYS A 344 14.00 7.73 10.31
C CYS A 344 15.17 8.38 11.07
N MET A 345 16.42 8.03 10.73
CA MET A 345 17.61 8.57 11.41
C MET A 345 17.88 10.04 11.07
N VAL A 346 17.77 10.42 9.80
CA VAL A 346 17.93 11.81 9.36
C VAL A 346 16.86 12.69 10.00
N ASP A 347 15.61 12.21 10.06
CA ASP A 347 14.51 12.90 10.72
C ASP A 347 14.74 13.07 12.23
N LEU A 348 15.17 12.00 12.92
CA LEU A 348 15.52 12.03 14.35
C LEU A 348 16.65 13.02 14.66
N LEU A 349 17.79 12.87 13.97
CA LEU A 349 18.98 13.70 14.17
C LEU A 349 18.72 15.15 13.77
N GLY A 350 18.03 15.36 12.64
CA GLY A 350 17.67 16.67 12.12
C GLY A 350 16.80 17.46 13.08
N ARG A 351 15.72 16.85 13.62
CA ARG A 351 14.86 17.51 14.61
C ARG A 351 15.60 17.81 15.91
N ALA A 352 16.45 16.90 16.36
CA ALA A 352 17.23 17.08 17.60
C ALA A 352 18.41 18.06 17.46
N GLY A 353 18.70 18.57 16.26
CA GLY A 353 19.77 19.57 16.04
C GLY A 353 21.12 18.98 15.64
N PHE A 354 21.23 17.66 15.51
CA PHE A 354 22.43 16.96 15.04
C PHE A 354 22.52 16.97 13.50
N VAL A 355 22.31 18.14 12.87
CA VAL A 355 22.17 18.30 11.41
C VAL A 355 23.43 17.88 10.66
N ARG A 356 24.61 18.15 11.21
CA ARG A 356 25.89 17.72 10.58
C ARG A 356 26.03 16.21 10.53
N GLU A 357 25.64 15.53 11.59
CA GLU A 357 25.67 14.08 11.61
C GLU A 357 24.64 13.47 10.66
N ALA A 358 23.45 14.06 10.58
CA ALA A 358 22.45 13.66 9.59
C ALA A 358 22.98 13.82 8.15
N LEU A 359 23.73 14.90 7.88
CA LEU A 359 24.40 15.10 6.59
C LEU A 359 25.45 14.00 6.32
N GLU A 360 26.33 13.72 7.29
CA GLU A 360 27.34 12.66 7.16
C GLU A 360 26.68 11.29 6.92
N LEU A 361 25.54 11.03 7.54
CA LEU A 361 24.79 9.79 7.34
C LEU A 361 24.28 9.67 5.90
N ILE A 362 23.78 10.77 5.32
CA ILE A 362 23.36 10.80 3.90
C ILE A 362 24.56 10.63 2.97
N GLU A 363 25.69 11.26 3.27
CA GLU A 363 26.91 11.18 2.45
C GLU A 363 27.55 9.79 2.46
N LYS A 364 27.42 9.04 3.56
CA LYS A 364 27.88 7.65 3.69
C LYS A 364 27.04 6.64 2.90
N MET A 365 25.89 7.06 2.34
CA MET A 365 25.03 6.17 1.58
C MET A 365 25.69 5.79 0.25
N GLU A 366 25.95 4.50 0.07
CA GLU A 366 26.36 3.95 -1.24
C GLU A 366 25.15 3.91 -2.18
N GLY A 367 25.03 4.85 -3.12
CA GLY A 367 23.97 4.82 -4.14
C GLY A 367 23.45 6.18 -4.58
N GLN A 368 22.22 6.19 -5.13
CA GLN A 368 21.55 7.37 -5.66
C GLN A 368 21.11 8.34 -4.55
N THR A 369 21.18 9.64 -4.83
CA THR A 369 20.68 10.71 -3.96
C THR A 369 19.17 10.63 -3.82
N ASP A 370 18.65 10.44 -2.61
CA ASP A 370 17.21 10.46 -2.33
C ASP A 370 16.74 11.89 -2.00
N PRO A 371 15.90 12.53 -2.85
CA PRO A 371 15.37 13.86 -2.60
C PRO A 371 14.62 14.00 -1.27
N VAL A 372 13.99 12.93 -0.77
CA VAL A 372 13.19 12.95 0.46
C VAL A 372 14.08 13.18 1.69
N LEU A 373 15.26 12.55 1.74
CA LEU A 373 16.22 12.72 2.84
C LEU A 373 16.79 14.14 2.87
N TRP A 374 17.16 14.67 1.70
CA TRP A 374 17.63 16.05 1.57
C TRP A 374 16.54 17.05 1.93
N ALA A 375 15.28 16.81 1.55
CA ALA A 375 14.15 17.66 1.93
C ALA A 375 13.89 17.64 3.45
N THR A 376 14.04 16.47 4.08
CA THR A 376 13.96 16.31 5.55
C THR A 376 15.05 17.13 6.24
N LEU A 377 16.30 17.04 5.74
CA LEU A 377 17.43 17.82 6.25
C LEU A 377 17.28 19.33 6.02
N LEU A 378 16.69 19.74 4.89
CA LEU A 378 16.33 21.14 4.62
C LEU A 378 15.31 21.66 5.64
N GLY A 379 14.31 20.84 5.97
CA GLY A 379 13.37 21.12 7.06
C GLY A 379 14.07 21.33 8.40
N ALA A 380 15.04 20.48 8.75
CA ALA A 380 15.86 20.67 9.95
C ALA A 380 16.67 21.98 9.91
N CYS A 381 17.21 22.37 8.75
CA CYS A 381 17.91 23.65 8.59
C CYS A 381 16.98 24.85 8.86
N LYS A 382 15.70 24.77 8.46
CA LYS A 382 14.68 25.79 8.80
C LYS A 382 14.45 25.88 10.30
N VAL A 383 14.29 24.74 10.97
CA VAL A 383 14.04 24.68 12.42
C VAL A 383 15.21 25.32 13.18
N HIS A 384 16.44 24.90 12.86
CA HIS A 384 17.66 25.31 13.57
C HIS A 384 18.33 26.60 13.03
N GLY A 385 17.76 27.23 11.99
CA GLY A 385 18.28 28.49 11.45
C GLY A 385 19.61 28.37 10.69
N LEU A 386 19.91 27.20 10.11
CA LEU A 386 21.15 26.94 9.37
C LEU A 386 21.03 27.43 7.92
N VAL A 387 21.10 28.75 7.72
CA VAL A 387 20.76 29.40 6.44
C VAL A 387 21.67 28.96 5.29
N ASP A 388 22.98 28.93 5.48
CA ASP A 388 23.93 28.67 4.38
C ASP A 388 23.91 27.20 3.93
N LEU A 389 23.78 26.28 4.89
CA LEU A 389 23.55 24.86 4.61
C LEU A 389 22.19 24.65 3.93
N GLY A 390 21.13 25.29 4.43
CA GLY A 390 19.81 25.25 3.83
C GLY A 390 19.77 25.78 2.40
N GLN A 391 20.52 26.83 2.10
CA GLN A 391 20.68 27.34 0.73
C GLN A 391 21.35 26.30 -0.18
N THR A 392 22.40 25.65 0.30
CA THR A 392 23.14 24.63 -0.47
C THR A 392 22.26 23.43 -0.79
N ILE A 393 21.57 22.90 0.22
CA ILE A 393 20.65 21.76 0.08
C ILE A 393 19.45 22.13 -0.80
N GLY A 394 18.85 23.30 -0.57
CA GLY A 394 17.67 23.75 -1.30
C GLY A 394 17.94 23.91 -2.80
N ASN A 395 19.10 24.49 -3.16
CA ASN A 395 19.49 24.60 -4.57
C ASN A 395 19.72 23.22 -5.20
N LYS A 396 20.39 22.30 -4.50
CA LYS A 396 20.59 20.92 -4.97
C LYS A 396 19.27 20.20 -5.23
N LEU A 397 18.29 20.35 -4.34
CA LEU A 397 16.95 19.77 -4.50
C LEU A 397 16.19 20.35 -5.69
N ILE A 398 16.29 21.66 -5.90
CA ILE A 398 15.69 22.36 -7.06
C ILE A 398 16.35 21.92 -8.37
N GLU A 399 17.64 21.61 -8.38
CA GLU A 399 18.34 21.07 -9.55
C GLU A 399 17.92 19.63 -9.84
N LEU A 400 17.72 18.81 -8.81
CA LEU A 400 17.28 17.42 -8.94
C LEU A 400 15.83 17.30 -9.42
N ASP A 401 14.92 18.10 -8.86
CA ASP A 401 13.53 18.18 -9.29
C ASP A 401 13.06 19.63 -9.34
N PRO A 402 13.19 20.27 -10.52
CA PRO A 402 12.77 21.66 -10.72
C PRO A 402 11.26 21.87 -10.59
N THR A 403 10.45 20.81 -10.65
CA THR A 403 8.99 20.90 -10.67
C THR A 403 8.36 20.77 -9.28
N HIS A 404 9.12 20.32 -8.29
CA HIS A 404 8.64 20.14 -6.91
C HIS A 404 8.58 21.46 -6.13
N ASP A 405 7.38 22.03 -6.01
CA ASP A 405 7.11 23.32 -5.35
C ASP A 405 7.52 23.35 -3.86
N GLY A 406 7.39 22.22 -3.15
CA GLY A 406 7.75 22.09 -1.74
C GLY A 406 9.19 22.51 -1.42
N ASN A 407 10.13 22.25 -2.33
CA ASN A 407 11.55 22.60 -2.17
C ASN A 407 11.75 24.13 -2.17
N TYR A 408 11.08 24.81 -3.10
CA TYR A 408 11.10 26.27 -3.19
C TYR A 408 10.43 26.92 -1.97
N VAL A 409 9.30 26.38 -1.51
CA VAL A 409 8.59 26.87 -0.32
C VAL A 409 9.46 26.74 0.93
N LEU A 410 10.11 25.58 1.14
CA LEU A 410 11.01 25.37 2.27
C LEU A 410 12.22 26.31 2.23
N LEU A 411 12.87 26.46 1.08
CA LEU A 411 14.01 27.36 0.91
C LEU A 411 13.59 28.84 1.11
N GLY A 412 12.44 29.24 0.57
CA GLY A 412 11.87 30.57 0.77
C GLY A 412 11.60 30.85 2.25
N ASN A 413 11.05 29.88 2.99
CA ASN A 413 10.82 30.00 4.43
C ASN A 413 12.13 30.17 5.23
N ILE A 414 13.21 29.49 4.84
CA ILE A 414 14.53 29.67 5.45
C ILE A 414 15.02 31.10 5.26
N TYR A 415 14.94 31.63 4.03
CA TYR A 415 15.32 33.02 3.76
C TYR A 415 14.44 34.03 4.49
N ALA A 416 13.14 33.79 4.58
CA ALA A 416 12.21 34.65 5.31
C ALA A 416 12.55 34.72 6.81
N LYS A 417 12.81 33.57 7.44
CA LYS A 417 13.26 33.50 8.85
C LYS A 417 14.59 34.21 9.06
N ALA A 418 15.47 34.19 8.06
CA ALA A 418 16.73 34.93 8.03
C ALA A 418 16.60 36.41 7.62
N ARG A 419 15.37 36.90 7.38
CA ARG A 419 15.06 38.27 6.90
C ARG A 419 15.74 38.65 5.57
N ARG A 420 16.07 37.67 4.72
CA ARG A 420 16.66 37.84 3.37
C ARG A 420 15.57 37.94 2.29
N TRP A 421 14.80 39.03 2.29
CA TRP A 421 13.61 39.18 1.42
C TRP A 421 13.90 39.15 -0.09
N GLU A 422 15.04 39.66 -0.53
CA GLU A 422 15.44 39.59 -1.96
C GLU A 422 15.56 38.13 -2.45
N SER A 423 16.15 37.26 -1.62
CA SER A 423 16.25 35.83 -1.91
C SER A 423 14.87 35.14 -1.92
N VAL A 424 13.95 35.56 -1.05
CA VAL A 424 12.56 35.06 -1.03
C VAL A 424 11.86 35.37 -2.36
N VAL A 425 11.95 36.62 -2.83
CA VAL A 425 11.36 37.04 -4.11
C VAL A 425 11.96 36.25 -5.28
N LYS A 426 13.29 36.05 -5.27
CA LYS A 426 13.99 35.28 -6.32
C LYS A 426 13.51 33.83 -6.40
N VAL A 427 13.47 33.12 -5.27
CA VAL A 427 13.03 31.72 -5.21
C VAL A 427 11.57 31.57 -5.66
N ARG A 428 10.71 32.53 -5.32
CA ARG A 428 9.31 32.53 -5.74
C ARG A 428 9.11 32.71 -7.22
N ARG A 429 9.85 33.65 -7.83
CA ARG A 429 9.79 33.83 -9.29
C ARG A 429 10.19 32.54 -9.99
N LEU A 430 11.28 31.90 -9.54
CA LEU A 430 11.72 30.60 -10.04
C LEU A 430 10.66 29.51 -9.89
N MET A 431 9.95 29.47 -8.75
CA MET A 431 8.87 28.51 -8.51
C MET A 431 7.69 28.73 -9.47
N VAL A 432 7.23 29.97 -9.66
CA VAL A 432 6.12 30.29 -10.56
C VAL A 432 6.47 29.96 -12.01
N ASP A 433 7.70 30.23 -12.44
CA ASP A 433 8.15 29.97 -13.81
C ASP A 433 8.27 28.46 -14.12
N ARG A 434 8.52 27.61 -13.11
CA ARG A 434 8.87 26.20 -13.30
C ARG A 434 7.81 25.20 -12.81
N CYS A 435 6.94 25.60 -11.89
CA CYS A 435 5.92 24.74 -11.30
C CYS A 435 4.54 25.06 -11.89
N ALA A 436 4.11 24.27 -12.89
CA ALA A 436 2.83 24.49 -13.57
C ALA A 436 1.60 23.97 -12.78
N ASN A 437 1.77 22.97 -11.90
CA ASN A 437 0.68 22.30 -11.19
C ASN A 437 1.00 22.13 -9.70
N LYS A 438 0.49 23.03 -8.86
CA LYS A 438 0.56 22.89 -7.40
C LYS A 438 -0.38 21.79 -6.92
N VAL A 439 0.14 20.83 -6.15
CA VAL A 439 -0.71 19.84 -5.48
C VAL A 439 -1.54 20.56 -4.42
N ALA A 440 -2.86 20.60 -4.62
CA ALA A 440 -3.75 21.21 -3.64
C ALA A 440 -3.77 20.40 -2.33
N GLY A 441 -3.76 21.10 -1.21
CA GLY A 441 -4.03 20.49 0.09
C GLY A 441 -5.46 19.97 0.12
N LEU A 442 -5.62 18.67 0.33
CA LEU A 442 -6.89 17.95 0.32
C LEU A 442 -7.11 17.29 1.68
N SER A 443 -8.26 17.58 2.28
CA SER A 443 -8.73 16.93 3.50
C SER A 443 -9.93 16.04 3.22
N LEU A 444 -9.91 14.83 3.75
CA LEU A 444 -10.96 13.84 3.65
C LEU A 444 -11.60 13.61 5.02
N ILE A 445 -12.91 13.46 5.05
CA ILE A 445 -13.66 13.05 6.24
C ILE A 445 -14.74 12.05 5.84
N GLU A 446 -14.84 10.96 6.58
CA GLU A 446 -15.89 9.97 6.43
C GLU A 446 -17.01 10.26 7.43
N ALA A 447 -18.20 10.57 6.93
CA ALA A 447 -19.37 10.83 7.75
C ALA A 447 -20.65 10.44 7.02
N GLN A 448 -21.67 10.01 7.77
CA GLN A 448 -22.99 9.66 7.21
C GLN A 448 -22.92 8.62 6.08
N GLY A 449 -21.94 7.70 6.13
CA GLY A 449 -21.74 6.65 5.12
C GLY A 449 -21.14 7.12 3.80
N LYS A 450 -20.61 8.35 3.72
CA LYS A 450 -19.96 8.90 2.53
C LYS A 450 -18.59 9.49 2.86
N VAL A 451 -17.73 9.53 1.85
CA VAL A 451 -16.43 10.22 1.91
C VAL A 451 -16.63 11.64 1.37
N HIS A 452 -16.30 12.63 2.18
CA HIS A 452 -16.37 14.05 1.82
C HIS A 452 -14.96 14.58 1.61
N ARG A 453 -14.79 15.33 0.53
CA ARG A 453 -13.51 15.90 0.10
C ARG A 453 -13.57 17.41 0.21
N PHE A 454 -12.51 18.02 0.72
CA PHE A 454 -12.37 19.46 0.83
C PHE A 454 -11.01 19.89 0.32
N ILE A 455 -11.00 20.87 -0.57
CA ILE A 455 -9.81 21.63 -0.96
C ILE A 455 -9.82 23.00 -0.28
N ALA A 456 -8.67 23.68 -0.26
CA ALA A 456 -8.63 25.01 0.33
C ALA A 456 -9.58 25.97 -0.41
N GLY A 457 -10.46 26.66 0.34
CA GLY A 457 -11.46 27.57 -0.22
C GLY A 457 -12.61 26.90 -0.98
N ASP A 458 -12.83 25.60 -0.82
CA ASP A 458 -13.86 24.83 -1.54
C ASP A 458 -15.28 25.35 -1.32
N ARG A 459 -15.99 25.60 -2.42
CA ARG A 459 -17.41 25.99 -2.45
C ARG A 459 -18.31 25.03 -3.21
N GLU A 460 -17.77 23.95 -3.76
CA GLU A 460 -18.49 22.97 -4.58
C GLU A 460 -19.28 21.97 -3.73
N HIS A 461 -18.96 21.85 -2.44
CA HIS A 461 -19.67 20.96 -1.54
C HIS A 461 -21.16 21.36 -1.40
N GLN A 462 -22.07 20.39 -1.49
CA GLN A 462 -23.53 20.61 -1.43
C GLN A 462 -24.01 21.42 -0.21
N ARG A 463 -23.26 21.33 0.90
CA ARG A 463 -23.52 22.04 2.17
C ARG A 463 -22.53 23.19 2.45
N SER A 464 -21.90 23.74 1.41
CA SER A 464 -20.85 24.76 1.56
C SER A 464 -21.30 25.95 2.43
N ALA A 465 -22.49 26.51 2.18
CA ALA A 465 -23.01 27.64 2.96
C ALA A 465 -23.11 27.34 4.47
N GLU A 466 -23.56 26.15 4.84
CA GLU A 466 -23.65 25.73 6.24
C GLU A 466 -22.25 25.53 6.86
N ILE A 467 -21.31 24.95 6.11
CA ILE A 467 -19.91 24.75 6.55
C ILE A 467 -19.25 26.09 6.85
N TYR A 468 -19.40 27.08 5.96
CA TYR A 468 -18.83 28.41 6.18
C TYR A 468 -19.50 29.14 7.35
N ASN A 469 -20.80 28.93 7.60
CA ASN A 469 -21.45 29.44 8.80
C ASN A 469 -20.89 28.79 10.07
N MET A 470 -20.66 27.48 10.06
CA MET A 470 -20.01 26.79 11.18
C MET A 470 -18.57 27.28 11.40
N LEU A 471 -17.81 27.55 10.33
CA LEU A 471 -16.49 28.17 10.45
C LEU A 471 -16.53 29.50 11.18
N LYS A 472 -17.49 30.37 10.89
CA LYS A 472 -17.66 31.64 11.62
C LYS A 472 -17.95 31.42 13.11
N VAL A 473 -18.77 30.41 13.45
CA VAL A 473 -19.03 30.03 14.84
C VAL A 473 -17.75 29.55 15.53
N ILE A 474 -16.96 28.72 14.84
CA ILE A 474 -15.66 28.27 15.34
C ILE A 474 -14.75 29.47 15.59
N GLU A 475 -14.59 30.35 14.61
CA GLU A 475 -13.74 31.55 14.72
C GLU A 475 -14.14 32.44 15.89
N SER A 476 -15.43 32.73 16.08
CA SER A 476 -15.92 33.52 17.20
C SER A 476 -15.54 32.91 18.55
N ARG A 477 -15.78 31.59 18.71
CA ARG A 477 -15.48 30.89 19.97
C ARG A 477 -13.99 30.73 20.22
N LEU A 478 -13.19 30.61 19.16
CA LEU A 478 -11.73 30.57 19.27
C LEU A 478 -11.17 31.95 19.66
N ALA A 479 -11.70 33.04 19.11
CA ALA A 479 -11.33 34.40 19.48
C ALA A 479 -11.65 34.70 20.96
N GLU A 480 -12.82 34.28 21.44
CA GLU A 480 -13.20 34.35 22.87
C GLU A 480 -12.23 33.55 23.77
N ALA A 481 -11.65 32.47 23.25
CA ALA A 481 -10.66 31.65 23.94
C ALA A 481 -9.21 32.17 23.79
N GLY A 482 -9.01 33.31 23.12
CA GLY A 482 -7.70 33.98 22.98
C GLY A 482 -6.84 33.51 21.80
N TYR A 483 -7.43 32.87 20.78
CA TYR A 483 -6.69 32.48 19.59
C TYR A 483 -6.34 33.68 18.68
N SER A 484 -5.08 33.76 18.26
CA SER A 484 -4.57 34.70 17.25
C SER A 484 -3.90 33.94 16.09
N PRO A 485 -4.29 34.16 14.81
CA PRO A 485 -3.69 33.47 13.67
C PRO A 485 -2.19 33.77 13.50
N ASP A 486 -1.40 32.74 13.20
CA ASP A 486 0.01 32.95 12.80
C ASP A 486 0.10 33.15 11.28
N ILE A 487 0.30 34.41 10.86
CA ILE A 487 0.47 34.81 9.46
C ILE A 487 1.91 34.68 8.94
N SER A 488 2.88 34.39 9.81
CA SER A 488 4.31 34.29 9.45
C SER A 488 4.64 33.33 8.30
N PRO A 489 3.93 32.18 8.11
CA PRO A 489 4.22 31.25 7.03
C PRO A 489 3.66 31.69 5.67
N VAL A 490 2.73 32.65 5.63
CA VAL A 490 2.14 33.14 4.37
C VAL A 490 3.09 34.15 3.77
N LEU A 491 3.98 33.64 2.93
CA LEU A 491 5.01 34.46 2.33
C LEU A 491 4.43 35.50 1.32
N HIS A 492 3.15 35.44 0.91
CA HIS A 492 2.58 36.28 -0.16
C HIS A 492 2.81 37.78 0.09
N ASP A 493 3.09 38.55 -0.96
CA ASP A 493 3.23 40.01 -0.89
C ASP A 493 1.83 40.65 -0.94
N ILE A 494 1.02 40.29 0.05
CA ILE A 494 -0.37 40.70 0.23
C ILE A 494 -0.53 41.26 1.65
N GLY A 495 -1.55 42.10 1.87
CA GLY A 495 -1.84 42.67 3.18
C GLY A 495 -2.04 41.60 4.25
N GLU A 496 -1.77 41.93 5.53
CA GLU A 496 -1.91 40.99 6.65
C GLU A 496 -3.32 40.36 6.71
N GLU A 497 -4.36 41.16 6.42
CA GLU A 497 -5.76 40.68 6.33
C GLU A 497 -5.95 39.60 5.25
N GLU A 498 -5.32 39.75 4.07
CA GLU A 498 -5.41 38.76 2.99
C GLU A 498 -4.63 37.48 3.32
N LYS A 499 -3.54 37.59 4.09
CA LYS A 499 -2.80 36.43 4.61
C LYS A 499 -3.65 35.63 5.60
N GLU A 500 -4.36 36.31 6.48
CA GLU A 500 -5.30 35.67 7.41
C GLU A 500 -6.43 34.96 6.66
N ILE A 501 -7.00 35.58 5.63
CA ILE A 501 -8.05 34.96 4.80
C ILE A 501 -7.54 33.67 4.14
N ALA A 502 -6.29 33.67 3.64
CA ALA A 502 -5.69 32.50 3.02
C ALA A 502 -5.52 31.32 3.99
N ILE A 503 -5.10 31.60 5.24
CA ILE A 503 -4.95 30.57 6.29
C ILE A 503 -6.31 30.03 6.73
N ARG A 504 -7.31 30.91 6.85
CA ARG A 504 -8.68 30.52 7.24
C ARG A 504 -9.34 29.60 6.22
N ALA A 505 -8.90 29.64 4.96
CA ALA A 505 -9.41 28.82 3.88
C ALA A 505 -8.84 27.39 3.83
N HIS A 506 -7.95 26.98 4.75
CA HIS A 506 -7.36 25.63 4.73
C HIS A 506 -8.40 24.50 4.79
N SER A 507 -8.16 23.43 4.02
CA SER A 507 -9.11 22.32 3.87
C SER A 507 -9.40 21.58 5.19
N GLU A 508 -8.45 21.55 6.11
CA GLU A 508 -8.57 20.95 7.44
C GLU A 508 -9.68 21.62 8.25
N ARG A 509 -9.78 22.96 8.14
CA ARG A 509 -10.78 23.75 8.86
C ARG A 509 -12.18 23.46 8.31
N LEU A 510 -12.33 23.37 6.99
CA LEU A 510 -13.58 22.97 6.33
C LEU A 510 -14.01 21.57 6.76
N ALA A 511 -13.07 20.62 6.78
CA ALA A 511 -13.35 19.24 7.19
C ALA A 511 -13.77 19.14 8.67
N VAL A 512 -13.12 19.88 9.58
CA VAL A 512 -13.54 19.92 11.00
C VAL A 512 -14.89 20.59 11.18
N ALA A 513 -15.14 21.71 10.50
CA ALA A 513 -16.42 22.41 10.58
C ALA A 513 -17.56 21.48 10.12
N PHE A 514 -17.39 20.81 8.98
CA PHE A 514 -18.31 19.79 8.53
C PHE A 514 -18.46 18.65 9.56
N GLY A 515 -17.36 18.13 10.10
CA GLY A 515 -17.36 17.09 11.13
C GLY A 515 -18.18 17.48 12.37
N LEU A 516 -18.02 18.71 12.88
CA LEU A 516 -18.77 19.22 14.02
C LEU A 516 -20.27 19.34 13.75
N MET A 517 -20.66 19.64 12.50
CA MET A 517 -22.06 19.73 12.10
C MET A 517 -22.76 18.36 12.01
N VAL A 518 -22.05 17.35 11.50
CA VAL A 518 -22.69 16.07 11.11
C VAL A 518 -22.49 14.94 12.11
N THR A 519 -21.54 15.07 13.03
CA THR A 519 -21.25 14.05 14.04
C THR A 519 -21.88 14.37 15.38
N LYS A 520 -22.50 13.37 16.02
CA LYS A 520 -23.08 13.49 17.36
C LYS A 520 -22.01 13.84 18.39
N LEU A 521 -22.36 14.59 19.44
CA LEU A 521 -21.46 14.90 20.56
C LEU A 521 -20.77 13.64 21.11
N GLY A 522 -19.48 13.75 21.46
CA GLY A 522 -18.65 12.64 21.93
C GLY A 522 -18.07 11.73 20.85
N VAL A 523 -18.58 11.76 19.61
CA VAL A 523 -17.99 10.99 18.51
C VAL A 523 -16.71 11.66 18.01
N CYS A 524 -15.59 10.92 17.98
CA CYS A 524 -14.32 11.44 17.46
C CYS A 524 -14.44 11.86 15.99
N ILE A 525 -13.96 13.06 15.65
CA ILE A 525 -13.82 13.53 14.26
C ILE A 525 -12.50 12.99 13.71
N ARG A 526 -12.53 12.36 12.53
CA ARG A 526 -11.33 11.81 11.87
C ARG A 526 -11.12 12.46 10.53
N ILE A 527 -9.93 12.99 10.30
CA ILE A 527 -9.57 13.69 9.06
C ILE A 527 -8.29 13.07 8.51
N VAL A 528 -8.26 12.85 7.20
CA VAL A 528 -7.07 12.43 6.48
C VAL A 528 -6.63 13.57 5.58
N LYS A 529 -5.38 13.99 5.71
CA LYS A 529 -4.76 15.06 4.92
C LYS A 529 -3.64 14.46 4.05
N ASN A 530 -3.62 14.82 2.77
CA ASN A 530 -2.57 14.38 1.84
C ASN A 530 -1.21 15.06 2.08
N LEU A 531 -1.21 16.27 2.66
CA LEU A 531 -0.03 17.04 3.01
C LEU A 531 0.20 17.05 4.53
N ARG A 532 1.36 17.54 4.95
CA ARG A 532 1.64 17.82 6.36
C ARG A 532 0.75 18.98 6.84
N VAL A 533 0.20 18.85 8.04
CA VAL A 533 -0.61 19.92 8.68
C VAL A 533 0.29 21.13 8.94
N CYS A 534 -0.18 22.36 8.70
CA CYS A 534 0.61 23.55 9.02
C CYS A 534 0.54 23.89 10.52
N GLU A 535 1.49 24.68 11.01
CA GLU A 535 1.63 25.06 12.42
C GLU A 535 0.36 25.73 12.97
N ASP A 536 -0.19 26.69 12.24
CA ASP A 536 -1.43 27.35 12.61
C ASP A 536 -2.64 26.38 12.65
N CYS A 537 -2.79 25.50 11.66
CA CYS A 537 -3.86 24.50 11.69
C CYS A 537 -3.71 23.54 12.87
N HIS A 538 -2.49 23.17 13.24
CA HIS A 538 -2.23 22.34 14.41
C HIS A 538 -2.69 23.04 15.70
N GLU A 539 -2.36 24.32 15.90
CA GLU A 539 -2.82 25.11 17.05
C GLU A 539 -4.33 25.28 17.09
N VAL A 540 -4.94 25.58 15.94
CA VAL A 540 -6.40 25.70 15.83
C VAL A 540 -7.09 24.39 16.21
N LEU A 541 -6.59 23.25 15.75
CA LEU A 541 -7.17 21.96 16.08
C LEU A 541 -7.07 21.62 17.57
N LYS A 542 -5.96 21.97 18.22
CA LYS A 542 -5.84 21.93 19.70
C LYS A 542 -6.95 22.76 20.34
N MET A 543 -7.08 24.03 19.96
CA MET A 543 -8.07 24.93 20.55
C MET A 543 -9.51 24.48 20.29
N ILE A 544 -9.83 24.00 19.08
CA ILE A 544 -11.16 23.45 18.78
C ILE A 544 -11.45 22.25 19.67
N SER A 545 -10.48 21.34 19.87
CA SER A 545 -10.69 20.15 20.72
C SER A 545 -11.08 20.53 22.16
N LYS A 546 -10.51 21.62 22.68
CA LYS A 546 -10.82 22.18 24.01
C LYS A 546 -12.18 22.89 24.03
N VAL A 547 -12.40 23.84 23.14
CA VAL A 547 -13.57 24.73 23.14
C VAL A 547 -14.87 23.99 22.79
N PHE A 548 -14.79 22.98 21.91
CA PHE A 548 -15.93 22.17 21.49
C PHE A 548 -16.01 20.82 22.21
N CYS A 549 -15.13 20.56 23.19
CA CYS A 549 -15.05 19.31 23.96
C CYS A 549 -15.09 18.09 23.04
N ARG A 550 -14.22 18.07 22.03
CA ARG A 550 -14.27 17.10 20.93
C ARG A 550 -12.89 16.53 20.65
N THR A 551 -12.78 15.21 20.70
CA THR A 551 -11.58 14.52 20.22
C THR A 551 -11.51 14.60 18.69
N ILE A 552 -10.38 15.04 18.17
CA ILE A 552 -10.12 15.14 16.73
C ILE A 552 -8.85 14.36 16.44
N VAL A 553 -8.90 13.46 15.47
CA VAL A 553 -7.74 12.71 14.98
C VAL A 553 -7.46 13.14 13.56
N VAL A 554 -6.26 13.66 13.32
CA VAL A 554 -5.81 14.03 11.97
C VAL A 554 -4.64 13.16 11.58
N ARG A 555 -4.81 12.39 10.50
CA ARG A 555 -3.71 11.73 9.80
C ARG A 555 -3.14 12.70 8.79
N ASP A 556 -1.89 13.09 8.95
CA ASP A 556 -1.15 13.83 7.94
C ASP A 556 -0.27 12.89 7.10
N GLY A 557 0.49 13.45 6.15
CA GLY A 557 1.38 12.67 5.29
C GLY A 557 2.48 11.87 6.02
N SER A 558 2.65 12.04 7.34
CA SER A 558 3.74 11.47 8.11
C SER A 558 3.34 10.80 9.43
N ARG A 559 2.24 11.22 10.09
CA ARG A 559 1.84 10.77 11.43
C ARG A 559 0.37 11.02 11.73
N PHE A 560 -0.07 10.56 12.89
CA PHE A 560 -1.33 10.97 13.50
C PHE A 560 -1.14 12.03 14.58
N HIS A 561 -2.07 12.97 14.59
CA HIS A 561 -2.24 13.97 15.63
C HIS A 561 -3.56 13.68 16.34
N HIS A 562 -3.50 13.35 17.63
CA HIS A 562 -4.69 13.15 18.46
C HIS A 562 -4.88 14.41 19.30
N PHE A 563 -5.84 15.24 18.91
CA PHE A 563 -6.20 16.47 19.61
C PHE A 563 -7.26 16.16 20.65
N ASN A 564 -6.93 16.41 21.91
CA ASN A 564 -7.84 16.21 23.02
C ASN A 564 -7.61 17.29 24.09
N GLU A 565 -8.70 17.96 24.49
CA GLU A 565 -8.70 18.97 25.58
C GLU A 565 -7.65 20.09 25.42
N GLY A 566 -7.25 20.44 24.19
CA GLY A 566 -6.25 21.47 23.94
C GLY A 566 -4.81 20.97 23.83
N SER A 567 -4.60 19.66 23.92
CA SER A 567 -3.30 19.01 23.75
C SER A 567 -3.26 18.16 22.49
N CYS A 568 -2.07 17.86 21.99
CA CYS A 568 -1.85 16.93 20.89
C CYS A 568 -0.92 15.79 21.32
N SER A 569 -1.15 14.57 20.85
CA SER A 569 -0.29 13.40 21.10
C SER A 569 1.17 13.56 20.63
N CYS A 570 1.47 14.55 19.76
CA CYS A 570 2.83 14.82 19.33
C CYS A 570 3.66 15.64 20.34
N LEU A 571 3.04 16.16 21.42
CA LEU A 571 3.69 17.01 22.43
C LEU A 571 4.43 18.23 21.82
N ASP A 572 3.88 18.77 20.73
CA ASP A 572 4.47 19.86 19.93
C ASP A 572 5.88 19.53 19.35
N TYR A 573 6.24 18.25 19.33
CA TYR A 573 7.45 17.71 18.71
C TYR A 573 7.09 16.95 17.41
N TRP A 574 6.94 17.68 16.30
CA TRP A 574 6.50 17.07 15.04
C TRP A 574 7.23 17.49 13.78
#